data_AF-C0XU10-F1
#
_entry.id   AF-C0XU10-F1
#
_cell.length_a   1.000
_cell.length_b   1.000
_cell.length_c   1.000
_cell.angle_alpha   90.00
_cell.angle_beta   90.00
_cell.angle_gamma   90.00
#
_symmetry.space_group_name_H-M   'P 1'
#
loop_
_entity.id
_entity.type
_entity.pdbx_description
1 polymer ?
#
loop_
_entity_poly.entity_id
_entity_poly.type
_entity_poly.pdbx_seq_one_letter_code
_entity_poly.pdbx_strand_id
1 'polypeptide(L)'
;MDVDPDHGLTPNPDVAVPVSQDDINLAVETLRDLAGWHVWPIRSDTVTVDTAGDSVIFLPTLRLLDVTSVEVDGTPVPLDSIEWSESGMIRFKQRPRRGFRRVTATIRHGFESTPLTAVAMHMASRSKQPGTNMAVGGISVGAPGAMTPQSSEWRLLDRYKLGPMP
;
A
#
# COMPACT_ATOMS: atom_id res chain seq x y z
N MET A 1 -17.54 -14.49 13.37
CA MET A 1 -16.64 -15.11 12.37
C MET A 1 -15.41 -14.24 12.37
N ASP A 2 -14.31 -14.72 12.97
CA ASP A 2 -13.02 -14.05 12.79
C ASP A 2 -12.66 -14.18 11.30
N VAL A 3 -12.75 -13.07 10.60
CA VAL A 3 -12.27 -12.96 9.22
C VAL A 3 -10.76 -12.79 9.35
N ASP A 4 -10.00 -13.70 8.77
CA ASP A 4 -8.54 -13.57 8.73
C ASP A 4 -8.17 -12.20 8.15
N PRO A 5 -7.23 -11.48 8.78
CA PRO A 5 -6.87 -10.13 8.35
C PRO A 5 -6.28 -10.16 6.94
N ASP A 6 -6.58 -9.13 6.14
CA ASP A 6 -6.20 -9.06 4.72
C ASP A 6 -4.68 -9.17 4.48
N HIS A 7 -3.89 -8.85 5.49
CA HIS A 7 -2.44 -8.82 5.46
C HIS A 7 -1.79 -10.10 5.98
N GLY A 8 -2.59 -11.07 6.47
CA GLY A 8 -2.13 -12.37 6.95
C GLY A 8 -1.22 -12.32 8.19
N LEU A 9 -1.20 -11.20 8.93
CA LEU A 9 -0.43 -11.07 10.17
C LEU A 9 -1.36 -11.22 11.36
N THR A 10 -1.00 -12.10 12.28
CA THR A 10 -1.77 -12.39 13.49
C THR A 10 -0.95 -12.13 14.75
N PRO A 11 -1.59 -11.74 15.86
CA PRO A 11 -0.94 -11.65 17.15
C PRO A 11 -0.28 -12.96 17.56
N ASN A 12 0.92 -12.86 18.12
CA ASN A 12 1.50 -13.95 18.89
C ASN A 12 1.09 -13.78 20.37
N PRO A 13 0.25 -14.65 20.95
CA PRO A 13 -0.20 -14.51 22.34
C PRO A 13 0.89 -14.84 23.37
N ASP A 14 1.95 -15.54 22.97
CA ASP A 14 2.98 -16.06 23.89
C ASP A 14 4.09 -15.03 24.21
N VAL A 15 4.01 -13.82 23.66
CA VAL A 15 4.97 -12.75 23.96
C VAL A 15 4.62 -12.01 25.25
N ALA A 16 5.64 -11.55 25.97
CA ALA A 16 5.48 -10.90 27.27
C ALA A 16 4.57 -9.64 27.27
N VAL A 17 4.49 -8.93 26.15
CA VAL A 17 3.57 -7.80 25.94
C VAL A 17 2.72 -8.10 24.71
N PRO A 18 1.48 -8.61 24.89
CA PRO A 18 0.65 -8.98 23.76
C PRO A 18 0.19 -7.75 22.99
N VAL A 19 0.24 -7.87 21.66
CA VAL A 19 -0.25 -6.87 20.69
C VAL A 19 -1.62 -7.32 20.20
N SER A 20 -2.60 -6.41 20.08
CA SER A 20 -3.91 -6.79 19.55
C SER A 20 -3.93 -6.82 18.02
N GLN A 21 -4.92 -7.49 17.44
CA GLN A 21 -5.10 -7.49 15.98
C GLN A 21 -5.29 -6.06 15.44
N ASP A 22 -6.01 -5.21 16.16
CA ASP A 22 -6.24 -3.81 15.77
C ASP A 22 -4.94 -3.01 15.70
N ASP A 23 -3.97 -3.30 16.56
CA ASP A 23 -2.66 -2.63 16.51
C ASP A 23 -1.87 -3.03 15.26
N ILE A 24 -1.96 -4.30 14.88
CA ILE A 24 -1.31 -4.81 13.67
C ILE A 24 -2.00 -4.22 12.44
N ASN A 25 -3.33 -4.19 12.41
CA ASN A 25 -4.12 -3.60 11.32
C ASN A 25 -3.72 -2.13 11.12
N LEU A 26 -3.66 -1.35 12.19
CA LEU A 26 -3.29 0.07 12.15
C LEU A 26 -1.84 0.28 11.66
N ALA A 27 -0.91 -0.58 12.06
CA ALA A 27 0.47 -0.51 11.60
C ALA A 27 0.58 -0.80 10.09
N VAL A 28 -0.16 -1.79 9.59
CA VAL A 28 -0.21 -2.14 8.17
C VAL A 28 -0.85 -1.03 7.35
N GLU A 29 -1.99 -0.50 7.79
CA GLU A 29 -2.68 0.63 7.16
C GLU A 29 -1.73 1.83 7.06
N THR A 30 -1.05 2.18 8.15
CA THR A 30 -0.09 3.30 8.15
C THR A 30 1.05 3.08 7.15
N LEU A 31 1.59 1.86 7.03
CA LEU A 31 2.64 1.56 6.06
C LEU A 31 2.13 1.66 4.61
N ARG A 32 0.92 1.17 4.33
CA ARG A 32 0.31 1.24 2.99
C ARG A 32 -0.03 2.68 2.61
N ASP A 33 -0.52 3.49 3.54
CA ASP A 33 -0.78 4.92 3.35
C ASP A 33 0.50 5.68 3.03
N LEU A 34 1.57 5.43 3.80
CA LEU A 34 2.86 6.05 3.56
C LEU A 34 3.50 5.58 2.24
N ALA A 35 3.27 4.32 1.85
CA ALA A 35 3.71 3.80 0.55
C ALA A 35 2.88 4.38 -0.61
N GLY A 36 1.62 4.72 -0.37
CA GLY A 36 0.67 5.21 -1.37
C GLY A 36 -0.02 4.12 -2.18
N TRP A 37 0.10 2.84 -1.78
CA TRP A 37 -0.53 1.72 -2.48
C TRP A 37 -0.58 0.44 -1.62
N HIS A 38 -1.32 -0.55 -2.11
CA HIS A 38 -1.39 -1.88 -1.49
C HIS A 38 -0.13 -2.71 -1.79
N VAL A 39 0.81 -2.70 -0.85
CA VAL A 39 2.13 -3.32 -1.04
C VAL A 39 2.11 -4.86 -0.94
N TRP A 40 1.34 -5.45 -0.03
CA TRP A 40 1.22 -6.90 0.19
C TRP A 40 -0.10 -7.23 0.91
N PRO A 41 -0.59 -8.48 0.88
CA PRO A 41 -0.18 -9.59 0.00
C PRO A 41 -0.65 -9.35 -1.44
N ILE A 42 -0.35 -10.28 -2.34
CA ILE A 42 -0.90 -10.25 -3.70
C ILE A 42 -2.43 -10.28 -3.63
N ARG A 43 -3.08 -9.30 -4.25
CA ARG A 43 -4.55 -9.27 -4.40
C ARG A 43 -4.97 -8.75 -5.76
N SER A 44 -6.24 -8.95 -6.07
CA SER A 44 -6.88 -8.38 -7.27
C SER A 44 -7.70 -7.16 -6.87
N ASP A 45 -7.36 -6.01 -7.44
CA ASP A 45 -8.01 -4.72 -7.16
C ASP A 45 -8.44 -4.03 -8.45
N THR A 46 -9.52 -3.28 -8.37
CA THR A 46 -9.92 -2.34 -9.42
C THR A 46 -9.48 -0.94 -9.05
N VAL A 47 -8.60 -0.35 -9.86
CA VAL A 47 -8.06 1.00 -9.68
C VAL A 47 -8.60 1.92 -10.77
N THR A 48 -8.90 3.17 -10.41
CA THR A 48 -9.28 4.20 -11.37
C THR A 48 -8.24 5.30 -11.35
N VAL A 49 -7.68 5.62 -12.52
CA VAL A 49 -6.58 6.58 -12.67
C VAL A 49 -6.93 7.67 -13.68
N ASP A 50 -6.21 8.78 -13.52
CA ASP A 50 -6.25 9.91 -14.44
C ASP A 50 -5.42 9.60 -15.68
N THR A 51 -5.67 10.32 -16.76
CA THR A 51 -4.84 10.25 -17.97
C THR A 51 -4.58 11.64 -18.52
N ALA A 52 -3.31 11.90 -18.85
CA ALA A 52 -2.89 13.11 -19.54
C ALA A 52 -3.26 13.12 -21.04
N GLY A 53 -3.82 12.01 -21.56
CA GLY A 53 -4.06 11.81 -22.98
C GLY A 53 -2.86 11.25 -23.75
N ASP A 54 -1.82 10.81 -23.02
CA ASP A 54 -0.70 10.06 -23.60
C ASP A 54 -1.08 8.58 -23.78
N SER A 55 -0.28 7.89 -24.59
CA SER A 55 -0.33 6.44 -24.79
C SER A 55 0.07 5.64 -23.55
N VAL A 56 0.76 6.23 -22.57
CA VAL A 56 1.19 5.54 -21.34
C VAL A 56 0.48 6.12 -20.13
N ILE A 57 0.02 5.24 -19.25
CA ILE A 57 -0.51 5.58 -17.92
C ILE A 57 0.22 4.82 -16.84
N PHE A 58 0.09 5.30 -15.61
CA PHE A 58 0.69 4.71 -14.42
C PHE A 58 -0.41 4.25 -13.48
N LEU A 59 -0.37 2.97 -13.11
CA LEU A 59 -1.18 2.40 -12.06
C LEU A 59 -0.48 2.59 -10.71
N PRO A 60 -1.21 2.74 -9.61
CA PRO A 60 -0.63 2.91 -8.27
C PRO A 60 -0.07 1.59 -7.74
N THR A 61 0.99 1.07 -8.36
CA THR A 61 1.68 -0.14 -7.90
C THR A 61 3.13 -0.20 -8.38
N LEU A 62 4.01 -0.73 -7.54
CA LEU A 62 5.39 -1.06 -7.93
C LEU A 62 5.56 -2.54 -8.31
N ARG A 63 4.50 -3.35 -8.21
CA ARG A 63 4.53 -4.79 -8.49
C ARG A 63 3.23 -5.24 -9.13
N LEU A 64 3.09 -4.96 -10.41
CA LEU A 64 2.01 -5.46 -11.24
C LEU A 64 2.34 -6.89 -11.71
N LEU A 65 1.41 -7.81 -11.51
CA LEU A 65 1.55 -9.22 -11.89
C LEU A 65 0.62 -9.61 -13.03
N ASP A 66 -0.53 -8.97 -13.13
CA ASP A 66 -1.51 -9.22 -14.19
C ASP A 66 -2.48 -8.06 -14.36
N VAL A 67 -3.02 -7.92 -15.57
CA VAL A 67 -4.09 -6.97 -15.91
C VAL A 67 -5.25 -7.76 -16.51
N THR A 68 -6.36 -7.84 -15.79
CA THR A 68 -7.50 -8.69 -16.17
C THR A 68 -8.59 -7.91 -16.89
N SER A 69 -8.72 -6.61 -16.65
CA SER A 69 -9.60 -5.73 -17.41
C SER A 69 -9.06 -4.31 -17.46
N VAL A 70 -9.33 -3.62 -18.58
CA VAL A 70 -9.11 -2.19 -18.72
C VAL A 70 -10.32 -1.58 -19.42
N GLU A 71 -10.79 -0.47 -18.90
CA GLU A 71 -11.88 0.32 -19.46
C GLU A 71 -11.44 1.78 -19.58
N VAL A 72 -11.81 2.42 -20.68
CA VAL A 72 -11.61 3.85 -20.90
C VAL A 72 -12.99 4.49 -21.08
N ASP A 73 -13.34 5.43 -20.22
CA ASP A 73 -14.67 6.08 -20.19
C ASP A 73 -15.82 5.03 -20.14
N GLY A 74 -15.62 3.94 -19.39
CA GLY A 74 -16.56 2.82 -19.27
C GLY A 74 -16.63 1.90 -20.50
N THR A 75 -15.78 2.12 -21.51
CA THR A 75 -15.69 1.25 -22.69
C THR A 75 -14.56 0.24 -22.50
N PRO A 76 -14.82 -1.07 -22.56
CA PRO A 76 -13.78 -2.09 -22.47
C PRO A 76 -12.72 -1.95 -23.56
N VAL A 77 -11.45 -2.03 -23.16
CA VAL A 77 -10.29 -2.06 -24.04
C VAL A 77 -9.79 -3.51 -24.15
N PRO A 78 -9.69 -4.08 -25.36
CA PRO A 78 -9.13 -5.41 -25.54
C PRO A 78 -7.70 -5.53 -24.99
N LEU A 79 -7.40 -6.57 -24.21
CA LEU A 79 -6.09 -6.73 -23.56
C LEU A 79 -4.94 -6.95 -24.56
N ASP A 80 -5.24 -7.44 -25.76
CA ASP A 80 -4.28 -7.57 -26.87
C ASP A 80 -3.97 -6.22 -27.56
N SER A 81 -4.71 -5.16 -27.23
CA SER A 81 -4.50 -3.80 -27.71
C SER A 81 -3.69 -2.93 -26.74
N ILE A 82 -3.24 -3.51 -25.63
CA ILE A 82 -2.40 -2.87 -24.62
C ILE A 82 -1.12 -3.68 -24.39
N GLU A 83 -0.10 -3.01 -23.88
CA GLU A 83 1.06 -3.63 -23.26
C GLU A 83 1.17 -3.12 -21.83
N TRP A 84 1.76 -3.91 -20.94
CA TRP A 84 1.99 -3.48 -19.56
C TRP A 84 3.38 -3.89 -19.08
N SER A 85 3.87 -3.17 -18.07
CA SER A 85 5.14 -3.43 -17.40
C SER A 85 4.89 -3.83 -15.94
N GLU A 86 5.73 -4.70 -15.40
CA GLU A 86 5.70 -5.08 -13.98
C GLU A 86 5.77 -3.88 -13.02
N SER A 87 6.30 -2.74 -13.50
CA SER A 87 6.37 -1.46 -12.77
C SER A 87 5.05 -0.68 -12.71
N GLY A 88 3.92 -1.27 -13.14
CA GLY A 88 2.61 -0.62 -13.10
C GLY A 88 2.31 0.32 -14.28
N MET A 89 3.06 0.23 -15.38
CA MET A 89 2.77 1.03 -16.58
C MET A 89 1.83 0.26 -17.51
N ILE A 90 0.84 0.95 -18.10
CA ILE A 90 0.06 0.43 -19.23
C ILE A 90 0.30 1.35 -20.43
N ARG A 91 0.65 0.75 -21.57
CA ARG A 91 0.77 1.42 -22.86
C ARG A 91 -0.38 0.99 -23.77
N PHE A 92 -1.19 1.96 -24.19
CA PHE A 92 -2.28 1.77 -25.14
C PHE A 92 -1.79 1.90 -26.58
N LYS A 93 -2.29 1.03 -27.46
CA LYS A 93 -2.14 1.20 -28.92
C LYS A 93 -2.88 2.44 -29.43
N GLN A 94 -4.07 2.73 -28.88
CA GLN A 94 -4.85 3.92 -29.17
C GLN A 94 -4.93 4.81 -27.93
N ARG A 95 -4.52 6.08 -28.05
CA ARG A 95 -4.43 6.99 -26.90
C ARG A 95 -5.81 7.27 -26.31
N PRO A 96 -5.99 7.13 -24.98
CA PRO A 96 -7.19 7.61 -24.31
C PRO A 96 -7.25 9.14 -24.38
N ARG A 97 -8.46 9.70 -24.21
CA ARG A 97 -8.64 11.16 -24.11
C ARG A 97 -8.16 11.64 -22.75
N ARG A 98 -7.56 12.84 -22.70
CA ARG A 98 -7.18 13.48 -21.43
C ARG A 98 -8.39 13.67 -20.51
N GLY A 99 -8.20 13.38 -19.23
CA GLY A 99 -9.14 13.70 -18.18
C GLY A 99 -8.92 12.89 -16.91
N PHE A 100 -9.64 13.30 -15.86
CA PHE A 100 -9.57 12.65 -14.57
C PHE A 100 -10.45 11.39 -14.52
N ARG A 101 -9.97 10.37 -13.84
CA ARG A 101 -10.67 9.12 -13.52
C ARG A 101 -11.29 8.43 -14.72
N ARG A 102 -10.61 8.49 -15.88
CA ARG A 102 -11.12 7.94 -17.14
C ARG A 102 -10.74 6.50 -17.37
N VAL A 103 -9.62 6.06 -16.80
CA VAL A 103 -9.15 4.69 -16.98
C VAL A 103 -9.44 3.90 -15.72
N THR A 104 -10.17 2.81 -15.86
CA THR A 104 -10.39 1.84 -14.79
C THR A 104 -9.72 0.54 -15.19
N ALA A 105 -8.88 -0.01 -14.33
CA ALA A 105 -8.17 -1.26 -14.57
C ALA A 105 -8.37 -2.22 -13.40
N THR A 106 -8.69 -3.47 -13.69
CA THR A 106 -8.62 -4.55 -12.71
C THR A 106 -7.27 -5.23 -12.83
N ILE A 107 -6.52 -5.22 -11.75
CA ILE A 107 -5.13 -5.67 -11.71
C ILE A 107 -4.88 -6.65 -10.58
N ARG A 108 -3.97 -7.59 -10.81
CA ARG A 108 -3.38 -8.40 -9.75
C ARG A 108 -2.02 -7.82 -9.42
N HIS A 109 -1.82 -7.42 -8.17
CA HIS A 109 -0.62 -6.69 -7.78
C HIS A 109 -0.26 -6.90 -6.31
N GLY A 110 0.94 -6.46 -5.94
CA GLY A 110 1.49 -6.62 -4.60
C GLY A 110 2.64 -7.63 -4.54
N PHE A 111 3.34 -7.65 -3.42
CA PHE A 111 4.41 -8.59 -3.14
C PHE A 111 3.88 -9.80 -2.36
N GLU A 112 4.40 -10.98 -2.68
CA GLU A 112 4.16 -12.20 -1.90
C GLU A 112 4.83 -12.11 -0.53
N SER A 113 6.05 -11.57 -0.47
CA SER A 113 6.78 -11.32 0.76
C SER A 113 7.47 -9.95 0.70
N THR A 114 7.55 -9.28 1.85
CA THR A 114 8.18 -7.97 2.00
C THR A 114 8.71 -7.80 3.41
N PRO A 115 9.85 -7.11 3.62
CA PRO A 115 10.33 -6.76 4.95
C PRO A 115 9.37 -5.85 5.71
N LEU A 116 8.38 -5.23 5.05
CA LEU A 116 7.38 -4.39 5.71
C LEU A 116 6.45 -5.17 6.64
N THR A 117 6.33 -6.49 6.50
CA THR A 117 5.59 -7.32 7.48
C THR A 117 6.26 -7.27 8.86
N ALA A 118 7.58 -7.41 8.91
CA ALA A 118 8.35 -7.28 10.15
C ALA A 118 8.28 -5.85 10.70
N VAL A 119 8.36 -4.84 9.83
CA VAL A 119 8.20 -3.44 10.25
C VAL A 119 6.83 -3.20 10.89
N ALA A 120 5.75 -3.72 10.30
CA ALA A 120 4.40 -3.61 10.86
C ALA A 120 4.33 -4.24 12.27
N MET A 121 4.90 -5.43 12.44
CA MET A 121 4.96 -6.10 13.76
C MET A 121 5.79 -5.31 14.77
N HIS A 122 6.92 -4.74 14.35
CA HIS A 122 7.74 -3.89 15.23
C HIS A 122 7.02 -2.60 15.62
N MET A 123 6.35 -1.93 14.67
CA MET A 123 5.51 -0.76 14.94
C MET A 123 4.38 -1.08 15.94
N ALA A 124 3.66 -2.18 15.73
CA ALA A 124 2.58 -2.61 16.60
C ALA A 124 3.09 -3.02 18.01
N SER A 125 4.26 -3.67 18.10
CA SER A 125 4.88 -3.99 19.41
C SER A 125 5.28 -2.75 20.21
N ARG A 126 5.80 -1.72 19.52
CA ARG A 126 6.20 -0.46 20.17
C ARG A 126 5.02 0.36 20.65
N SER A 127 3.84 0.26 20.03
CA SER A 127 2.65 0.98 20.50
C SER A 127 2.22 0.57 21.91
N LYS A 128 2.63 -0.62 22.37
CA LYS A 128 2.33 -1.17 23.71
C LYS A 128 3.45 -0.99 24.72
N GLN A 129 4.66 -0.61 24.30
CA GLN A 129 5.72 -0.34 25.25
C GLN A 129 5.37 0.93 26.03
N PRO A 130 5.53 0.95 27.36
CA PRO A 130 5.35 2.17 28.14
C PRO A 130 6.32 3.20 27.57
N GLY A 131 5.76 4.24 26.93
CA GLY A 131 6.57 5.33 26.41
C GLY A 131 7.44 5.87 27.54
N THR A 132 8.73 6.09 27.26
CA THR A 132 9.53 6.96 28.11
C THR A 132 8.89 8.33 28.09
N ASN A 133 7.99 8.57 29.06
CA ASN A 133 7.41 9.87 29.34
C ASN A 133 8.54 10.77 29.85
N MET A 134 9.37 11.30 28.95
CA MET A 134 10.27 12.39 29.26
C MET A 134 9.42 13.66 29.31
N ALA A 135 8.81 13.90 30.48
CA ALA A 135 8.17 15.18 30.76
C ALA A 135 9.28 16.24 30.96
N VAL A 136 9.50 17.08 29.95
CA VAL A 136 10.25 18.32 30.09
C VAL A 136 9.23 19.46 30.13
N GLY A 137 9.09 20.11 31.28
CA GLY A 137 8.36 21.38 31.39
C GLY A 137 6.83 21.33 31.30
N GLY A 138 6.19 20.20 31.61
CA GLY A 138 4.72 20.12 31.76
C GLY A 138 3.93 19.96 30.44
N ILE A 139 4.63 19.82 29.31
CA ILE A 139 4.02 19.47 28.01
C ILE A 139 4.38 18.02 27.68
N SER A 140 3.41 17.13 27.88
CA SER A 140 3.52 15.74 27.40
C SER A 140 3.27 15.73 25.90
N VAL A 141 4.33 15.61 25.10
CA VAL A 141 4.23 15.35 23.65
C VAL A 141 4.55 13.90 23.35
N GLY A 142 3.87 12.99 24.03
CA GLY A 142 3.75 11.60 23.58
C GLY A 142 2.37 11.46 22.97
N ALA A 143 2.25 11.33 21.64
CA ALA A 143 1.01 10.88 21.02
C ALA A 143 0.88 9.38 21.35
N PRO A 144 -0.01 8.98 22.28
CA PRO A 144 -0.24 7.57 22.54
C PRO A 144 -0.85 6.98 21.26
N GLY A 145 -0.21 5.98 20.67
CA GLY A 145 -0.70 5.35 19.43
C GLY A 145 -0.20 5.94 18.11
N ALA A 146 0.77 6.86 18.10
CA ALA A 146 1.46 7.22 16.85
C ALA A 146 2.32 6.06 16.34
N MET A 147 1.74 5.21 15.49
CA MET A 147 2.45 4.14 14.80
C MET A 147 3.25 4.70 13.64
N THR A 148 4.36 5.36 13.93
CA THR A 148 5.27 5.88 12.89
C THR A 148 6.48 4.96 12.74
N PRO A 149 6.94 4.70 11.49
CA PRO A 149 8.20 4.02 11.27
C PRO A 149 9.38 4.74 11.95
N GLN A 150 10.36 3.98 12.45
CA GLN A 150 11.62 4.49 12.97
C GLN A 150 12.66 4.68 11.87
N SER A 151 13.78 5.34 12.18
CA SER A 151 14.78 5.79 11.19
C SER A 151 15.33 4.69 10.27
N SER A 152 15.52 3.46 10.75
CA SER A 152 15.93 2.31 9.92
C SER A 152 14.77 1.77 9.07
N GLU A 153 13.56 1.78 9.61
CA GLU A 153 12.34 1.30 8.95
C GLU A 153 11.93 2.22 7.81
N TRP A 154 12.16 3.54 7.92
CA TRP A 154 12.00 4.49 6.82
C TRP A 154 12.82 4.09 5.59
N ARG A 155 14.05 3.62 5.76
CA ARG A 155 14.87 3.14 4.62
C ARG A 155 14.27 1.91 3.93
N LEU A 156 13.57 1.06 4.69
CA LEU A 156 12.87 -0.07 4.11
C LEU A 156 11.63 0.42 3.35
N LEU A 157 10.82 1.25 3.99
CA LEU A 157 9.58 1.81 3.44
C LEU A 157 9.82 2.67 2.19
N ASP A 158 10.85 3.51 2.16
CA ASP A 158 11.16 4.39 1.02
C ASP A 158 11.34 3.63 -0.29
N ARG A 159 11.78 2.37 -0.25
CA ARG A 159 11.90 1.50 -1.43
C ARG A 159 10.56 1.03 -1.99
N TYR A 160 9.50 1.12 -1.19
CA TYR A 160 8.13 0.74 -1.55
C TYR A 160 7.23 1.95 -1.76
N LYS A 161 7.70 3.19 -1.58
CA LYS A 161 6.90 4.39 -1.82
C LYS A 161 6.72 4.63 -3.31
N LEU A 162 5.49 4.91 -3.72
CA LEU A 162 5.25 5.48 -5.04
C LEU A 162 5.89 6.88 -5.12
N GLY A 163 6.53 7.16 -6.25
CA GLY A 163 6.91 8.52 -6.61
C GLY A 163 5.68 9.37 -6.93
N PRO A 164 5.86 10.67 -7.17
CA PRO A 164 4.78 11.51 -7.69
C PRO A 164 4.25 10.93 -9.01
N MET A 165 2.97 10.57 -9.03
CA MET A 165 2.29 10.12 -10.25
C MET A 165 1.87 11.34 -11.10
N PRO A 166 2.02 11.27 -12.43
CA PRO A 166 1.75 12.38 -13.35
C PRO A 166 0.26 12.63 -13.63
#